data_AF-A0A060CHD4-F1
#
_entry.id   AF-A0A060CHD4-F1
#
_cell.length_a   1.000
_cell.length_b   1.000
_cell.length_c   1.000
_cell.angle_alpha   90.00
_cell.angle_beta   90.00
_cell.angle_gamma   90.00
#
_symmetry.space_group_name_H-M   'P 1'
#
loop_
_entity.id
_entity.type
_entity.pdbx_description
1 polymer ?
#
loop_
_entity_poly.entity_id
_entity_poly.type
_entity_poly.pdbx_seq_one_letter_code
_entity_poly.pdbx_strand_id
1 'polypeptide(L)'
;MELAEIKRIQLFDKLQVPAKIVTRLFDSNQESIWQELGIAGRVINMQDYFQRLLPNQTETAELIKQLFSTNNLNQQGLKGFKAQKLRLEVQLQGQLINYVTYFDRWGFTDRRDFYYRNQISYSEFYDDGGKLITRTYYNNIGTSNFNVSLSWWSGESTN
;
A
#
# COMPACT_ATOMS: atom_id res chain seq x y z
N MET A 1 -3.45 -15.76 -0.35
CA MET A 1 -3.87 -16.86 0.54
C MET A 1 -4.02 -18.09 -0.32
N GLU A 2 -3.55 -19.23 0.16
CA GLU A 2 -3.55 -20.49 -0.57
C GLU A 2 -4.77 -21.35 -0.22
N LEU A 3 -5.23 -22.18 -1.17
CA LEU A 3 -6.33 -23.13 -0.95
C LEU A 3 -6.11 -24.06 0.25
N ALA A 4 -4.85 -24.38 0.55
CA ALA A 4 -4.48 -25.20 1.71
C ALA A 4 -4.81 -24.52 3.05
N GLU A 5 -4.70 -23.20 3.14
CA GLU A 5 -5.00 -22.43 4.34
C GLU A 5 -6.52 -22.44 4.61
N ILE A 6 -7.32 -22.32 3.55
CA ILE A 6 -8.79 -22.41 3.60
C ILE A 6 -9.24 -23.82 4.02
N LYS A 7 -8.67 -24.87 3.43
CA LYS A 7 -9.01 -26.25 3.83
C LYS A 7 -8.62 -26.53 5.28
N ARG A 8 -7.50 -25.97 5.74
CA ARG A 8 -7.03 -26.14 7.12
C ARG A 8 -7.96 -25.44 8.13
N ILE A 9 -8.49 -24.26 7.81
CA ILE A 9 -9.42 -23.59 8.73
C ILE A 9 -10.74 -24.37 8.88
N GLN A 10 -11.26 -24.91 7.77
CA GLN A 10 -12.44 -25.77 7.79
C GLN A 10 -12.22 -27.07 8.58
N LEU A 11 -11.00 -27.63 8.54
CA LEU A 11 -10.65 -28.79 9.36
C LEU A 11 -10.67 -28.45 10.86
N PHE A 12 -10.14 -27.29 11.25
CA PHE A 12 -10.18 -26.85 12.65
C PHE A 12 -11.61 -26.63 13.14
N ASP A 13 -12.51 -26.14 12.29
CA ASP A 13 -13.93 -26.01 12.64
C ASP A 13 -14.56 -27.38 12.95
N LYS A 14 -14.25 -28.42 12.16
CA LYS A 14 -14.69 -29.81 12.42
C LYS A 14 -14.16 -30.37 13.73
N LEU A 15 -12.94 -29.98 14.11
CA LEU A 15 -12.27 -30.41 15.33
C LEU A 15 -12.62 -29.54 16.54
N GLN A 16 -13.49 -28.53 16.38
CA GLN A 16 -13.83 -27.56 17.43
C GLN A 16 -12.61 -26.82 18.01
N VAL A 17 -11.57 -26.64 17.19
CA VAL A 17 -10.35 -25.92 17.57
C VAL A 17 -10.43 -24.48 17.05
N PRO A 18 -10.28 -23.45 17.91
CA PRO A 18 -10.29 -22.07 17.45
C PRO A 18 -9.05 -21.77 16.62
N ALA A 19 -9.23 -21.21 15.43
CA ALA A 19 -8.13 -20.85 14.52
C ALA A 19 -8.40 -19.54 13.78
N LYS A 20 -7.35 -18.77 13.50
CA LYS A 20 -7.37 -17.56 12.67
C LYS A 20 -6.27 -17.62 11.63
N ILE A 21 -6.48 -16.96 10.50
CA ILE A 21 -5.47 -16.76 9.45
C ILE A 21 -4.89 -15.36 9.64
N VAL A 22 -3.57 -15.22 9.57
CA VAL A 22 -2.89 -13.93 9.64
C VAL A 22 -2.25 -13.63 8.29
N THR A 23 -2.62 -12.52 7.66
CA THR A 23 -2.09 -12.08 6.37
C THR A 23 -1.24 -10.82 6.51
N ARG A 24 -0.17 -10.70 5.71
CA ARG A 24 0.73 -9.53 5.75
C ARG A 24 0.39 -8.48 4.71
N LEU A 25 0.08 -8.94 3.49
CA LEU A 25 -0.21 -8.11 2.35
C LEU A 25 -1.73 -8.06 2.18
N PHE A 26 -2.23 -6.87 1.88
CA PHE A 26 -3.59 -6.71 1.41
C PHE A 26 -3.65 -6.78 -0.10
N ASP A 27 -4.72 -7.39 -0.58
CA ASP A 27 -5.16 -7.37 -1.96
C ASP A 27 -6.66 -7.10 -1.90
N SER A 28 -7.12 -6.06 -2.59
CA SER A 28 -8.52 -5.67 -2.59
C SER A 28 -9.44 -6.79 -3.07
N ASN A 29 -8.95 -7.68 -3.94
CA ASN A 29 -9.71 -8.83 -4.42
C ASN A 29 -9.78 -9.96 -3.37
N GLN A 30 -8.85 -9.99 -2.42
CA GLN A 30 -8.84 -11.04 -1.40
C GLN A 30 -9.97 -10.86 -0.40
N GLU A 31 -10.36 -9.64 -0.05
CA GLU A 31 -11.45 -9.41 0.88
C GLU A 31 -12.78 -9.97 0.36
N SER A 32 -13.13 -9.73 -0.91
CA SER A 32 -14.34 -10.29 -1.52
C SER A 32 -14.30 -11.82 -1.56
N ILE A 33 -13.13 -12.39 -1.90
CA ILE A 33 -12.93 -13.85 -1.87
C ILE A 33 -13.13 -14.41 -0.45
N TRP A 34 -12.65 -13.72 0.59
CA TRP A 34 -12.84 -14.18 1.98
C TRP A 34 -14.30 -14.13 2.41
N GLN A 35 -15.06 -13.14 1.93
CA GLN A 35 -16.49 -13.06 2.15
C GLN A 35 -17.23 -14.20 1.46
N GLU A 36 -16.93 -14.45 0.17
CA GLU A 36 -17.51 -15.56 -0.61
C GLU A 36 -17.22 -16.93 0.02
N LEU A 37 -16.03 -17.11 0.58
CA LEU A 37 -15.63 -18.33 1.27
C LEU A 37 -16.13 -18.41 2.71
N GLY A 38 -16.80 -17.38 3.23
CA GLY A 38 -17.30 -17.33 4.61
C GLY A 38 -16.23 -17.29 5.69
N ILE A 39 -15.00 -16.89 5.34
CA ILE A 39 -13.84 -16.87 6.26
C ILE A 39 -13.40 -15.45 6.66
N ALA A 40 -14.05 -14.39 6.15
CA ALA A 40 -13.63 -13.01 6.39
C ALA A 40 -13.46 -12.67 7.88
N GLY A 41 -14.37 -13.10 8.75
CA GLY A 41 -14.28 -12.90 10.20
C GLY A 41 -13.16 -13.69 10.92
N ARG A 42 -12.46 -14.56 10.18
CA ARG A 42 -11.36 -15.40 10.69
C ARG A 42 -9.99 -14.96 10.17
N VAL A 43 -9.93 -13.95 9.32
CA VAL A 43 -8.69 -13.40 8.79
C VAL A 43 -8.32 -12.12 9.54
N ILE A 44 -7.09 -12.04 10.01
CA ILE A 44 -6.49 -10.82 10.57
C ILE A 44 -5.45 -10.34 9.55
N ASN A 45 -5.68 -9.19 8.94
CA ASN A 45 -4.65 -8.52 8.13
C ASN A 45 -3.77 -7.65 9.05
N MET A 46 -2.46 -7.82 8.97
CA MET A 46 -1.53 -7.10 9.84
C MET A 46 -1.47 -5.60 9.56
N GLN A 47 -1.66 -5.16 8.31
CA GLN A 47 -1.73 -3.72 8.00
C GLN A 47 -2.95 -3.12 8.70
N ASP A 48 -4.14 -3.72 8.54
CA ASP A 48 -5.35 -3.28 9.24
C ASP A 48 -5.17 -3.25 10.76
N TYR A 49 -4.57 -4.31 11.32
CA TYR A 49 -4.37 -4.43 12.76
C TYR A 49 -3.46 -3.33 13.33
N PHE A 50 -2.29 -3.11 12.73
CA PHE A 50 -1.31 -2.13 13.24
C PHE A 50 -1.63 -0.69 12.85
N GLN A 51 -2.28 -0.46 11.71
CA GLN A 51 -2.59 0.88 11.21
C GLN A 51 -3.98 1.37 11.61
N ARG A 52 -4.84 0.48 12.12
CA ARG A 52 -6.22 0.77 12.53
C ARG A 52 -7.04 1.39 11.40
N LEU A 53 -6.77 1.01 10.16
CA LEU A 53 -7.44 1.54 8.96
C LEU A 53 -8.95 1.34 9.07
N LEU A 54 -9.69 2.39 8.72
CA LEU A 54 -11.15 2.35 8.72
C LEU A 54 -11.67 1.95 7.34
N PRO A 55 -12.94 1.53 7.21
CA PRO A 55 -13.58 1.37 5.91
C PRO A 55 -13.44 2.63 5.05
N ASN A 56 -13.43 2.44 3.72
CA ASN A 56 -13.18 3.51 2.75
C ASN A 56 -14.06 4.74 3.00
N GLN A 57 -13.46 5.94 2.94
CA GLN A 57 -14.15 7.22 3.10
C GLN A 57 -14.12 8.07 1.82
N THR A 58 -13.28 7.73 0.83
CA THR A 58 -13.03 8.59 -0.32
C THR A 58 -13.11 7.79 -1.62
N GLU A 59 -13.90 8.30 -2.55
CA GLU A 59 -14.02 7.72 -3.89
C GLU A 59 -12.71 7.85 -4.67
N THR A 60 -12.37 6.83 -5.47
CA THR A 60 -11.09 6.77 -6.20
C THR A 60 -10.90 8.00 -7.10
N ALA A 61 -11.95 8.38 -7.84
CA ALA A 61 -11.89 9.52 -8.75
C ALA A 61 -11.67 10.85 -8.01
N GLU A 62 -12.26 11.00 -6.83
CA GLU A 62 -12.08 12.19 -6.00
C GLU A 62 -10.65 12.27 -5.47
N LEU A 63 -10.11 11.17 -4.95
CA LEU A 63 -8.74 11.10 -4.46
C LEU A 63 -7.72 11.39 -5.56
N ILE A 64 -7.93 10.83 -6.76
CA ILE A 64 -7.08 11.12 -7.93
C ILE A 64 -7.11 12.62 -8.24
N LYS A 65 -8.29 13.25 -8.27
CA LYS A 65 -8.42 14.69 -8.50
C LYS A 65 -7.69 15.51 -7.43
N GLN A 66 -7.83 15.13 -6.16
CA GLN A 66 -7.16 15.78 -5.03
C GLN A 66 -5.62 15.66 -5.12
N LEU A 67 -5.11 14.51 -5.55
CA LEU A 67 -3.67 14.29 -5.74
C LEU A 67 -3.09 15.25 -6.78
N PHE A 68 -3.76 15.44 -7.91
CA PHE A 68 -3.29 16.35 -8.95
C PHE A 68 -3.43 17.83 -8.55
N SER A 69 -4.55 18.22 -7.93
CA SER A 69 -4.79 19.60 -7.52
C SER A 69 -3.84 20.06 -6.42
N THR A 70 -3.64 19.24 -5.37
CA THR A 70 -2.76 19.56 -4.24
C THR A 70 -1.30 19.76 -4.69
N ASN A 71 -0.88 19.03 -5.73
CA ASN A 71 0.47 19.13 -6.29
C ASN A 71 0.59 20.19 -7.42
N ASN A 72 -0.49 20.91 -7.76
CA ASN A 72 -0.55 21.86 -8.87
C ASN A 72 -0.04 21.26 -10.19
N LEU A 73 -0.57 20.08 -10.55
CA LEU A 73 -0.16 19.34 -11.74
C LEU A 73 -1.21 19.42 -12.84
N ASN A 74 -0.75 19.52 -14.08
CA ASN A 74 -1.59 19.32 -15.25
C ASN A 74 -1.82 17.81 -15.43
N GLN A 75 -3.06 17.36 -15.25
CA GLN A 75 -3.43 15.95 -15.36
C GLN A 75 -3.62 15.54 -16.83
N GLN A 76 -3.05 14.40 -17.20
CA GLN A 76 -3.32 13.68 -18.45
C GLN A 76 -3.52 12.18 -18.11
N GLY A 77 -4.77 11.74 -18.07
CA GLY A 77 -5.12 10.40 -17.59
C GLY A 77 -4.68 10.19 -16.14
N LEU A 78 -3.84 9.17 -15.91
CA LEU A 78 -3.26 8.84 -14.60
C LEU A 78 -1.87 9.46 -14.38
N LYS A 79 -1.47 10.41 -15.22
CA LYS A 79 -0.16 11.08 -15.15
C LYS A 79 -0.33 12.58 -14.90
N GLY A 80 0.57 13.14 -14.10
CA GLY A 80 0.58 14.55 -13.70
C GLY A 80 1.88 15.23 -14.11
N PHE A 81 1.75 16.38 -14.77
CA PHE A 81 2.88 17.08 -15.36
C PHE A 81 3.04 18.49 -14.80
N LYS A 82 4.29 18.94 -14.63
CA LYS A 82 4.64 20.33 -14.31
C LYS A 82 5.77 20.77 -15.22
N ALA A 83 5.57 21.87 -15.95
CA ALA A 83 6.51 22.34 -16.98
C ALA A 83 6.91 21.23 -17.97
N GLN A 84 5.91 20.51 -18.50
CA GLN A 84 6.04 19.37 -19.43
C GLN A 84 6.82 18.15 -18.92
N LYS A 85 7.24 18.14 -17.64
CA LYS A 85 7.91 16.99 -17.03
C LYS A 85 6.94 16.20 -16.17
N LEU A 86 7.03 14.88 -16.23
CA LEU A 86 6.27 13.96 -15.37
C LEU A 86 6.68 14.18 -13.90
N ARG A 87 5.68 14.26 -13.02
CA ARG A 87 5.88 14.46 -11.57
C ARG A 87 5.10 13.47 -10.72
N LEU A 88 4.03 12.92 -11.27
CA LEU A 88 3.16 12.00 -10.54
C LEU A 88 2.57 10.98 -11.53
N GLU A 89 2.55 9.72 -11.14
CA GLU A 89 1.84 8.66 -11.86
C GLU A 89 1.06 7.79 -10.88
N VAL A 90 -0.24 7.64 -11.14
CA VAL A 90 -1.16 6.81 -10.36
C VAL A 90 -1.25 5.43 -10.98
N GLN A 91 -1.07 4.40 -10.16
CA GLN A 91 -1.25 3.00 -10.55
C GLN A 91 -2.47 2.41 -9.83
N LEU A 92 -3.37 1.81 -10.61
CA LEU A 92 -4.60 1.23 -10.11
C LEU A 92 -4.47 -0.30 -9.97
N GLN A 93 -5.21 -0.86 -9.01
CA GLN A 93 -5.51 -2.29 -8.92
C GLN A 93 -7.03 -2.43 -8.93
N GLY A 94 -7.56 -2.94 -10.04
CA GLY A 94 -8.99 -2.86 -10.30
C GLY A 94 -9.46 -1.40 -10.33
N GLN A 95 -10.36 -1.03 -9.43
CA GLN A 95 -10.95 0.31 -9.33
C GLN A 95 -10.34 1.18 -8.20
N LEU A 96 -9.37 0.65 -7.45
CA LEU A 96 -8.75 1.36 -6.33
C LEU A 96 -7.31 1.76 -6.68
N ILE A 97 -6.80 2.79 -6.01
CA ILE A 97 -5.39 3.14 -6.10
C ILE A 97 -4.57 2.04 -5.41
N ASN A 98 -3.59 1.50 -6.12
CA ASN A 98 -2.57 0.63 -5.55
C ASN A 98 -1.42 1.48 -4.99
N TYR A 99 -0.79 2.27 -5.86
CA TYR A 99 0.24 3.20 -5.45
C TYR A 99 0.35 4.41 -6.37
N VAL A 100 0.98 5.46 -5.86
CA VAL A 100 1.28 6.70 -6.58
C VAL A 100 2.79 6.90 -6.54
N THR A 101 3.41 7.07 -7.70
CA THR A 101 4.85 7.35 -7.81
C THR A 101 5.06 8.84 -8.03
N TYR A 102 5.96 9.44 -7.26
CA TYR A 102 6.37 10.84 -7.36
C TYR A 102 7.77 10.92 -7.92
N PHE A 103 7.95 11.81 -8.89
CA PHE A 103 9.22 11.99 -9.59
C PHE A 103 9.84 13.34 -9.26
N ASP A 104 11.15 13.31 -9.04
CA ASP A 104 11.95 14.52 -8.84
C ASP A 104 12.05 15.38 -10.11
N ARG A 105 12.83 16.47 -10.06
CA ARG A 105 12.93 17.41 -11.18
C ARG A 105 13.57 16.82 -12.46
N TRP A 106 14.34 15.76 -12.32
CA TRP A 106 15.08 15.05 -13.37
C TRP A 106 14.34 13.81 -13.88
N GLY A 107 13.31 13.36 -13.18
CA GLY A 107 12.49 12.20 -13.55
C GLY A 107 12.83 10.93 -12.78
N PHE A 108 13.70 10.99 -11.76
CA PHE A 108 13.96 9.86 -10.88
C PHE A 108 12.84 9.71 -9.85
N THR A 109 12.64 8.48 -9.37
CA THR A 109 11.64 8.21 -8.34
C THR A 109 12.15 8.76 -7.01
N ASP A 110 11.40 9.68 -6.44
CA ASP A 110 11.68 10.26 -5.12
C ASP A 110 10.92 9.47 -4.03
N ARG A 111 9.63 9.25 -4.28
CA ARG A 111 8.72 8.62 -3.33
C ARG A 111 7.65 7.78 -4.02
N ARG A 112 7.20 6.72 -3.36
CA ARG A 112 5.99 5.99 -3.73
C ARG A 112 5.04 5.87 -2.53
N ASP A 113 3.81 6.32 -2.71
CA ASP A 113 2.75 6.21 -1.70
C ASP A 113 1.86 5.01 -2.04
N PHE A 114 1.72 4.06 -1.12
CA PHE A 114 0.88 2.87 -1.26
C PHE A 114 -0.44 3.07 -0.54
N TYR A 115 -1.53 2.70 -1.21
CA TYR A 115 -2.88 2.90 -0.74
C TYR A 115 -3.56 1.58 -0.40
N TYR A 116 -4.34 1.62 0.67
CA TYR A 116 -5.23 0.55 1.11
C TYR A 116 -6.63 1.15 1.20
N ARG A 117 -7.60 0.65 0.41
CA ARG A 117 -8.97 1.21 0.35
C ARG A 117 -9.00 2.75 0.21
N ASN A 118 -8.20 3.28 -0.72
CA ASN A 118 -8.01 4.72 -0.95
C ASN A 118 -7.52 5.53 0.26
N GLN A 119 -6.98 4.89 1.30
CA GLN A 119 -6.26 5.54 2.39
C GLN A 119 -4.76 5.27 2.21
N ILE A 120 -3.91 6.27 2.44
CA ILE A 120 -2.47 6.03 2.42
C ILE A 120 -2.09 5.08 3.55
N SER A 121 -1.50 3.94 3.19
CA SER A 121 -1.03 2.94 4.14
C SER A 121 0.43 3.21 4.47
N TYR A 122 1.31 3.29 3.47
CA TYR A 122 2.72 3.57 3.71
C TYR A 122 3.38 4.26 2.53
N SER A 123 4.49 4.92 2.78
CA SER A 123 5.34 5.53 1.76
C SER A 123 6.71 4.88 1.75
N GLU A 124 7.25 4.70 0.54
CA GLU A 124 8.63 4.34 0.26
C GLU A 124 9.38 5.57 -0.24
N PHE A 125 10.59 5.81 0.28
CA PHE A 125 11.46 6.91 -0.13
C PHE A 125 12.78 6.37 -0.67
N TYR A 126 13.24 6.97 -1.75
CA TYR A 126 14.36 6.48 -2.55
C TYR A 126 15.52 7.49 -2.57
N ASP A 127 16.75 7.00 -2.70
CA ASP A 127 17.91 7.86 -2.95
C ASP A 127 18.07 8.19 -4.44
N ASP A 128 19.03 9.06 -4.75
CA ASP A 128 19.36 9.45 -6.13
C ASP A 128 19.81 8.27 -7.02
N GLY A 129 20.21 7.15 -6.41
CA GLY A 129 20.54 5.90 -7.10
C GLY A 129 19.33 4.99 -7.34
N GLY A 130 18.12 5.42 -6.95
CA GLY A 130 16.88 4.65 -7.05
C GLY A 130 16.75 3.57 -5.99
N LYS A 131 17.52 3.63 -4.90
CA LYS A 131 17.54 2.63 -3.84
C LYS A 131 16.59 3.02 -2.72
N LEU A 132 15.80 2.06 -2.24
CA LEU A 132 14.89 2.27 -1.11
C LEU A 132 15.68 2.56 0.18
N ILE A 133 15.46 3.74 0.76
CA ILE A 133 16.08 4.20 2.00
C ILE A 133 15.18 3.87 3.21
N THR A 134 13.90 4.20 3.12
CA THR A 134 12.99 4.07 4.27
C THR A 134 11.56 3.79 3.85
N ARG A 135 10.84 3.12 4.75
CA ARG A 135 9.38 2.96 4.71
C ARG A 135 8.75 3.66 5.90
N THR A 136 7.73 4.46 5.66
CA THR A 136 6.93 5.11 6.69
C THR A 136 5.51 4.58 6.65
N TYR A 137 5.03 3.98 7.73
CA TYR A 137 3.68 3.45 7.84
C TYR A 137 2.78 4.46 8.56
N TYR A 138 1.59 4.68 8.03
CA TYR A 138 0.61 5.62 8.56
C TYR A 138 -0.56 4.90 9.25
N ASN A 139 -1.24 5.58 10.17
CA ASN A 139 -2.55 5.15 10.67
C ASN A 139 -3.69 5.69 9.81
N ASN A 140 -4.92 5.34 10.19
CA ASN A 140 -6.18 5.80 9.63
C ASN A 140 -6.41 7.32 9.59
N ILE A 141 -5.62 8.13 10.30
CA ILE A 141 -5.67 9.60 10.24
C ILE A 141 -4.46 10.19 9.48
N GLY A 142 -3.67 9.36 8.79
CA GLY A 142 -2.51 9.79 8.00
C GLY A 142 -1.28 10.19 8.82
N THR A 143 -1.28 9.93 10.13
CA THR A 143 -0.12 10.19 11.00
C THR A 143 0.83 9.00 10.97
N SER A 144 2.14 9.26 10.93
CA SER A 144 3.14 8.20 10.99
C SER A 144 3.00 7.39 12.28
N ASN A 145 2.80 6.08 12.12
CA ASN A 145 2.75 5.12 13.22
C ASN A 145 4.14 4.57 13.55
N PHE A 146 4.91 4.18 12.54
CA PHE A 146 6.29 3.71 12.71
C PHE A 146 7.09 3.83 11.40
N ASN A 147 8.42 3.86 11.54
CA ASN A 147 9.37 3.93 10.43
C ASN A 147 10.26 2.70 10.40
N VAL A 148 10.57 2.21 9.20
CA VAL A 148 11.53 1.14 8.96
C VAL A 148 12.60 1.67 8.00
N SER A 149 13.78 1.98 8.53
CA SER A 149 14.91 2.45 7.73
C SER A 149 15.78 1.26 7.31
N LEU A 150 16.16 1.22 6.04
CA LEU A 150 17.05 0.22 5.47
C LEU A 150 18.45 0.83 5.38
N SER A 151 19.31 0.47 6.33
CA SER A 151 20.73 0.78 6.22
C SER A 151 21.45 -0.34 5.48
N TRP A 152 22.27 0.03 4.51
CA TRP A 152 23.11 -0.89 3.79
C TRP A 152 24.53 -0.64 4.23
N TRP A 153 25.12 -1.61 4.92
CA TRP A 153 26.52 -1.55 5.32
C TRP A 153 27.37 -1.71 4.05
N SER A 154 27.85 -0.61 3.48
CA SER A 154 28.92 -0.66 2.49
C SER A 154 30.22 -0.84 3.24
N GLY A 155 30.67 -2.10 3.37
CA GLY A 155 32.01 -2.38 3.84
C GLY A 155 33.02 -1.81 2.86
N GLU A 156 33.59 -0.65 3.17
CA GLU A 156 34.82 -0.19 2.53
C GLU A 156 35.94 -1.11 3.01
N SER A 157 36.31 -2.08 2.17
CA SER A 157 37.65 -2.65 2.24
C SER A 157 38.62 -1.63 1.65
N THR A 158 39.22 -0.82 2.51
CA THR A 158 40.45 -0.10 2.19
C THR A 158 41.55 -1.12 1.93
N ASN A 159 42.00 -1.22 0.68
CA ASN A 159 43.34 -1.71 0.34
C ASN A 159 44.24 -0.52 0.06
#